data_AF-A0A8T0ZBR2-F1
#
_entry.id   AF-A0A8T0ZBR2-F1
#
_cell.length_a   1.000
_cell.length_b   1.000
_cell.length_c   1.000
_cell.angle_alpha   90.00
_cell.angle_beta   90.00
_cell.angle_gamma   90.00
#
_symmetry.space_group_name_H-M   'P 1'
#
loop_
_entity.id
_entity.type
_entity.pdbx_description
1 polymer ?
#
loop_
_entity_poly.entity_id
_entity_poly.type
_entity_poly.pdbx_seq_one_letter_code
_entity_poly.pdbx_strand_id
1 'polypeptide(L)'
;MLLDPGEYATFKQVTEAGGSVKGAKSQIVVFWKWLDKKNAETGEEEKVPLLRYYKVFNIAECTGLESKRAAASPIDQDPIEDAERLVSGYTDRPPIRYPSGRAFYRLSEDVVSVPPLVDYQQAEEYYCTLFHELVHSTGHSKRLKRPLDEIAAFGDEVYSREELIAEMGAAMLCGVAKIDNH
;
A
#
# COMPACT_ATOMS: atom_id res chain seq x y z
N MET A 1 1.76 -5.56 14.45
CA MET A 1 3.15 -5.09 14.44
C MET A 1 3.69 -5.31 13.05
N LEU A 2 3.86 -4.24 12.29
CA LEU A 2 4.57 -4.28 11.01
C LEU A 2 6.06 -4.50 11.28
N LEU A 3 6.79 -5.01 10.28
CA LEU A 3 8.24 -5.13 10.38
C LEU A 3 8.87 -3.74 10.49
N ASP A 4 10.01 -3.65 11.18
CA ASP A 4 10.79 -2.41 11.20
C ASP A 4 11.14 -1.98 9.76
N PRO A 5 11.13 -0.68 9.44
CA PRO A 5 11.58 -0.21 8.15
C PRO A 5 13.04 -0.62 7.91
N GLY A 6 13.33 -1.12 6.71
CA GLY A 6 14.69 -1.50 6.38
C GLY A 6 14.82 -2.41 5.18
N GLU A 7 16.00 -2.99 5.03
CA GLU A 7 16.31 -3.98 4.02
C GLU A 7 16.28 -5.37 4.64
N TYR A 8 15.60 -6.28 3.95
CA TYR A 8 15.44 -7.66 4.36
C TYR A 8 15.97 -8.58 3.28
N ALA A 9 16.73 -9.60 3.68
CA ALA A 9 17.32 -10.57 2.78
C ALA A 9 17.12 -12.00 3.30
N THR A 10 16.99 -12.96 2.39
CA THR A 10 17.01 -14.38 2.76
C THR A 10 18.39 -14.80 3.24
N PHE A 11 18.50 -15.88 4.02
CA PHE A 11 19.79 -16.42 4.47
C PHE A 11 20.78 -16.61 3.30
N LYS A 12 20.29 -17.16 2.18
CA LYS A 12 21.09 -17.37 0.98
C LYS A 12 21.64 -16.05 0.42
N GLN A 13 20.80 -15.03 0.29
CA GLN A 13 21.22 -13.70 -0.19
C GLN A 13 22.23 -13.04 0.75
N VAL A 14 22.07 -13.19 2.06
CA VAL A 14 23.05 -12.70 3.06
C VAL A 14 24.41 -13.37 2.85
N THR A 15 24.44 -14.70 2.74
CA THR A 15 25.68 -15.46 2.53
C THR A 15 26.34 -15.14 1.18
N GLU A 16 25.57 -15.05 0.10
CA GLU A 16 26.07 -14.69 -1.23
C GLU A 16 26.64 -13.27 -1.29
N ALA A 17 26.12 -12.36 -0.46
CA ALA A 17 26.63 -11.01 -0.31
C ALA A 17 27.84 -10.91 0.65
N GLY A 18 28.38 -12.03 1.15
CA GLY A 18 29.53 -12.06 2.06
C GLY A 18 29.19 -11.81 3.54
N GLY A 19 27.91 -11.70 3.88
CA GLY A 19 27.44 -11.47 5.23
C GLY A 19 27.18 -12.73 6.04
N SER A 20 26.83 -12.55 7.31
CA SER A 20 26.51 -13.62 8.24
C SER A 20 25.31 -13.26 9.12
N VAL A 21 24.42 -14.23 9.32
CA VAL A 21 23.29 -14.16 10.26
C VAL A 21 23.74 -14.73 11.60
N LYS A 22 24.07 -13.87 12.58
CA LYS A 22 24.43 -14.30 13.95
C LYS A 22 23.49 -13.65 14.96
N GLY A 23 22.51 -14.41 15.44
CA GLY A 23 21.55 -13.95 16.45
C GLY A 23 20.33 -13.19 15.92
N ALA A 24 20.33 -12.78 14.64
CA ALA A 24 19.17 -12.16 14.01
C ALA A 24 17.97 -13.11 13.93
N LYS A 25 16.77 -12.59 14.18
CA LYS A 25 15.54 -13.37 14.12
C LYS A 25 14.93 -13.27 12.73
N SER A 26 14.58 -14.43 12.15
CA SER A 26 13.92 -14.45 10.85
C SER A 26 12.48 -13.98 10.95
N GLN A 27 12.02 -13.27 9.93
CA GLN A 27 10.63 -12.91 9.67
C GLN A 27 10.10 -13.70 8.47
N ILE A 28 8.77 -13.93 8.41
CA ILE A 28 8.15 -14.62 7.28
C ILE A 28 7.60 -13.59 6.30
N VAL A 29 7.99 -13.72 5.03
CA VAL A 29 7.32 -13.05 3.91
C VAL A 29 6.70 -14.09 2.99
N VAL A 30 5.58 -13.73 2.38
CA VAL A 30 4.82 -14.63 1.51
C VAL A 30 5.01 -14.20 0.07
N PHE A 31 5.44 -15.13 -0.77
CA PHE A 31 5.42 -14.98 -2.22
C PHE A 31 4.28 -15.82 -2.78
N TRP A 32 3.49 -15.22 -3.66
CA TRP A 32 2.42 -15.94 -4.33
C TRP A 32 2.41 -15.63 -5.84
N LYS A 33 2.08 -16.64 -6.66
CA LYS A 33 1.82 -16.46 -8.09
C LYS A 33 0.95 -17.59 -8.64
N TRP A 34 0.31 -17.35 -9.79
CA TRP A 34 -0.29 -18.41 -10.59
C TRP A 34 0.79 -19.18 -11.36
N LEU A 35 0.64 -20.50 -11.46
CA LEU A 35 1.41 -21.37 -12.34
C LEU A 35 0.49 -21.98 -13.37
N ASP A 36 0.90 -21.99 -14.63
CA ASP A 36 0.24 -22.76 -15.67
C ASP A 36 0.70 -24.22 -15.56
N LYS A 37 -0.24 -25.15 -15.44
CA LYS A 37 0.00 -26.59 -15.32
C LYS A 37 -0.91 -27.32 -16.30
N LYS A 38 -0.33 -28.22 -17.08
CA LYS A 38 -1.10 -29.08 -17.97
C LYS A 38 -1.75 -30.21 -17.18
N ASN A 39 -3.07 -30.36 -17.29
CA ASN A 39 -3.79 -31.49 -16.73
C ASN A 39 -3.38 -32.76 -17.47
N ALA A 40 -2.94 -33.78 -16.74
CA ALA A 40 -2.42 -35.02 -17.31
C ALA A 40 -3.51 -35.92 -17.91
N GLU A 41 -4.77 -35.73 -17.50
CA GLU A 41 -5.92 -36.54 -17.94
C GLU A 41 -6.67 -35.87 -19.10
N THR A 42 -6.90 -34.55 -19.02
CA THR A 42 -7.66 -33.81 -20.04
C THR A 42 -6.77 -33.14 -21.09
N GLY A 43 -5.49 -32.91 -20.77
CA GLY A 43 -4.56 -32.15 -21.62
C GLY A 43 -4.78 -30.63 -21.61
N GLU A 44 -5.74 -30.12 -20.83
CA GLU A 44 -6.05 -28.69 -20.72
C GLU A 44 -5.03 -27.95 -19.85
N GLU A 45 -4.84 -26.65 -20.10
CA GLU A 45 -4.03 -25.78 -19.25
C GLU A 45 -4.86 -25.26 -18.07
N GLU A 46 -4.39 -25.53 -16.86
CA GLU A 46 -5.00 -25.09 -15.62
C GLU A 46 -4.07 -24.14 -14.86
N LYS A 47 -4.64 -23.15 -14.18
CA LYS A 47 -3.89 -22.27 -13.28
C LYS A 47 -3.95 -22.79 -11.84
N VAL A 48 -2.80 -23.08 -11.26
CA VAL A 48 -2.68 -23.46 -9.85
C VAL A 48 -1.96 -22.37 -9.06
N PRO A 49 -2.44 -22.01 -7.85
CA PRO A 49 -1.77 -21.00 -7.04
C PRO A 49 -0.54 -21.62 -6.37
N LEU A 50 0.61 -20.98 -6.54
CA LEU A 50 1.83 -21.27 -5.80
C LEU A 50 1.95 -20.29 -4.65
N LEU A 51 1.90 -20.80 -3.42
CA LEU A 51 2.19 -20.05 -2.20
C LEU A 51 3.53 -20.53 -1.63
N ARG A 52 4.47 -19.61 -1.36
CA ARG A 52 5.77 -19.91 -0.75
C ARG A 52 6.07 -18.96 0.39
N TYR A 53 6.53 -19.52 1.50
CA TYR A 53 7.03 -18.78 2.64
C TYR A 53 8.54 -18.65 2.54
N TYR A 54 9.05 -17.42 2.69
CA TYR A 54 10.47 -17.14 2.77
C TYR A 54 10.80 -16.60 4.16
N LYS A 55 11.89 -17.11 4.73
CA LYS A 55 12.50 -16.53 5.92
C LYS A 55 13.48 -15.46 5.50
N VAL A 56 13.23 -14.23 5.93
CA VAL A 56 14.09 -13.07 5.68
C VAL A 56 14.61 -12.51 7.01
N PHE A 57 15.77 -11.88 6.96
CA PHE A 57 16.46 -11.29 8.10
C PHE A 57 16.67 -9.82 7.81
N ASN A 58 16.49 -8.97 8.82
CA ASN A 58 16.86 -7.56 8.69
C ASN A 58 18.38 -7.50 8.53
N ILE A 59 18.88 -6.84 7.48
CA ILE A 59 20.32 -6.78 7.24
C ILE A 59 21.06 -6.00 8.33
N ALA A 60 20.38 -5.09 9.04
CA ALA A 60 20.95 -4.33 10.16
C ALA A 60 21.29 -5.22 11.36
N GLU A 61 20.65 -6.40 11.46
CA GLU A 61 20.97 -7.43 12.45
C GLU A 61 21.98 -8.47 11.93
N CYS A 62 22.39 -8.35 10.67
CA CYS A 62 23.41 -9.19 10.05
C CYS A 62 24.78 -8.51 10.11
N THR A 63 25.85 -9.29 10.05
CA THR A 63 27.23 -8.76 10.04
C THR A 63 27.85 -8.90 8.66
N GLY A 64 28.73 -7.96 8.28
CA GLY A 64 29.49 -8.04 7.02
C GLY A 64 28.68 -7.68 5.77
N LEU A 65 27.57 -6.94 5.95
CA LEU A 65 26.76 -6.42 4.85
C LEU A 65 26.75 -4.89 4.90
N GLU A 66 26.69 -4.28 3.72
CA GLU A 66 26.42 -2.86 3.56
C GLU A 66 25.06 -2.68 2.87
N SER A 67 24.32 -1.66 3.29
CA SER A 67 23.05 -1.29 2.68
C SER A 67 23.27 -0.86 1.22
N LYS A 68 22.40 -1.31 0.31
CA LYS A 68 22.43 -0.87 -1.10
C LYS A 68 21.53 0.32 -1.34
N ARG A 69 20.70 0.70 -0.37
CA ARG A 69 19.96 1.96 -0.44
C ARG A 69 20.98 3.09 -0.41
N ALA A 70 20.85 4.03 -1.35
CA ALA A 70 21.52 5.30 -1.20
C ALA A 70 21.17 5.83 0.19
N ALA A 71 22.18 6.30 0.95
CA ALA A 71 21.90 7.05 2.17
C ALA A 71 20.86 8.10 1.80
N ALA A 72 19.69 8.04 2.44
CA ALA A 72 18.66 9.04 2.21
C ALA A 72 19.37 10.37 2.42
N SER A 73 19.52 11.17 1.36
CA SER A 73 20.01 12.52 1.54
C SER A 73 19.10 13.14 2.59
N PRO A 74 19.65 13.90 3.55
CA PRO A 74 18.83 14.76 4.40
C PRO A 74 18.29 15.88 3.50
N ILE A 75 17.41 15.51 2.57
CA ILE A 75 16.44 16.43 2.04
C ILE A 75 15.59 16.72 3.27
N ASP A 76 15.46 17.99 3.58
CA ASP A 76 14.44 18.50 4.48
C ASP A 76 13.09 18.10 3.85
N GLN A 77 12.62 16.89 4.17
CA GLN A 77 11.44 16.30 3.56
C GLN A 77 10.25 16.65 4.43
N ASP A 78 9.51 17.65 3.99
CA ASP A 78 8.23 18.04 4.56
C ASP A 78 7.18 16.97 4.18
N PRO A 79 6.59 16.24 5.16
CA PRO A 79 5.56 15.23 4.91
C PRO A 79 4.37 15.76 4.10
N ILE A 80 4.04 17.04 4.27
CA ILE A 80 2.94 17.70 3.57
C ILE A 80 3.31 17.88 2.09
N GLU A 81 4.56 18.26 1.79
CA GLU A 81 5.03 18.37 0.42
C GLU A 81 5.10 17.00 -0.27
N ASP A 82 5.53 15.96 0.45
CA ASP A 82 5.50 14.57 -0.04
C ASP A 82 4.05 14.12 -0.35
N ALA A 83 3.11 14.46 0.52
CA ALA A 83 1.70 14.16 0.32
C ALA A 83 1.11 14.88 -0.91
N GLU A 84 1.38 16.18 -1.07
CA GLU A 84 0.99 16.94 -2.25
C GLU A 84 1.61 16.37 -3.54
N ARG A 85 2.86 15.90 -3.49
CA ARG A 85 3.51 15.22 -4.61
C ARG A 85 2.81 13.89 -4.96
N LEU A 86 2.32 13.14 -3.98
CA LEU A 86 1.52 11.93 -4.24
C LEU A 86 0.17 12.27 -4.89
N VAL A 87 -0.54 13.28 -4.37
CA VAL A 87 -1.85 13.72 -4.90
C VAL A 87 -1.72 14.25 -6.33
N SER A 88 -0.69 15.06 -6.61
CA SER A 88 -0.42 15.62 -7.94
C SER A 88 0.14 14.59 -8.91
N GLY A 89 0.87 13.58 -8.43
CA GLY A 89 1.39 12.47 -9.23
C GLY A 89 0.33 11.47 -9.69
N TYR A 90 -0.86 11.45 -9.05
CA TYR A 90 -1.96 10.59 -9.45
C TYR A 90 -2.57 11.05 -10.80
N THR A 91 -2.08 10.46 -11.89
CA THR A 91 -2.30 10.97 -13.27
C THR A 91 -3.77 10.95 -13.73
N ASP A 92 -4.55 9.93 -13.34
CA ASP A 92 -5.98 9.79 -13.67
C ASP A 92 -6.87 10.02 -12.44
N ARG A 93 -6.46 10.94 -11.57
CA ARG A 93 -7.18 11.30 -10.36
C ARG A 93 -8.53 11.95 -10.71
N PRO A 94 -9.63 11.58 -10.03
CA PRO A 94 -10.89 12.31 -10.17
C PRO A 94 -10.74 13.76 -9.67
N PRO A 95 -11.61 14.70 -10.09
CA PRO A 95 -11.67 16.02 -9.48
C PRO A 95 -11.84 15.92 -7.95
N ILE A 96 -11.08 16.72 -7.20
CA ILE A 96 -11.28 16.90 -5.75
C ILE A 96 -12.07 18.19 -5.56
N ARG A 97 -13.11 18.14 -4.75
CA ARG A 97 -13.90 19.30 -4.31
C ARG A 97 -13.72 19.47 -2.81
N TYR A 98 -13.82 20.73 -2.36
CA TYR A 98 -13.55 21.13 -0.98
C TYR A 98 -14.78 21.68 -0.22
N PRO A 99 -15.94 21.00 -0.20
CA PRO A 99 -17.07 21.48 0.57
C PRO A 99 -16.88 21.13 2.06
N SER A 100 -17.27 22.04 2.96
CA SER A 100 -17.40 21.69 4.37
C SER A 100 -18.38 20.52 4.57
N GLY A 101 -18.13 19.67 5.55
CA GLY A 101 -18.99 18.52 5.86
C GLY A 101 -18.20 17.21 5.94
N ARG A 102 -18.71 16.17 5.28
CA ARG A 102 -18.07 14.84 5.29
C ARG A 102 -17.24 14.61 4.04
N ALA A 103 -16.14 13.89 4.20
CA ALA A 103 -15.38 13.35 3.08
C ALA A 103 -16.09 12.11 2.51
N PHE A 104 -15.99 11.93 1.19
CA PHE A 104 -16.45 10.75 0.46
C PHE A 104 -15.96 10.75 -0.99
N TYR A 105 -15.75 9.56 -1.54
CA TYR A 105 -15.69 9.33 -2.98
C TYR A 105 -17.09 9.04 -3.53
N ARG A 106 -17.50 9.78 -4.55
CA ARG A 106 -18.78 9.59 -5.25
C ARG A 106 -18.56 8.82 -6.55
N LEU A 107 -18.91 7.54 -6.53
CA LEU A 107 -18.75 6.63 -7.67
C LEU A 107 -19.47 7.12 -8.95
N SER A 108 -20.71 7.60 -8.83
CA SER A 108 -21.55 7.98 -9.98
C SER A 108 -21.05 9.21 -10.75
N GLU A 109 -20.38 10.14 -10.07
CA GLU A 109 -19.82 11.35 -10.67
C GLU A 109 -18.31 11.24 -10.92
N ASP A 110 -17.68 10.19 -10.39
CA ASP A 110 -16.23 10.06 -10.32
C ASP A 110 -15.56 11.29 -9.71
N VAL A 111 -15.95 11.64 -8.47
CA VAL A 111 -15.48 12.84 -7.75
C VAL A 111 -15.11 12.50 -6.32
N VAL A 112 -14.00 13.06 -5.84
CA VAL A 112 -13.66 13.07 -4.41
C VAL A 112 -14.15 14.37 -3.79
N SER A 113 -14.84 14.27 -2.66
CA SER A 113 -15.25 15.38 -1.83
C SER A 113 -14.52 15.25 -0.49
N VAL A 114 -13.84 16.30 -0.05
CA VAL A 114 -13.18 16.35 1.25
C VAL A 114 -13.35 17.75 1.84
N PRO A 115 -13.54 17.93 3.15
CA PRO A 115 -13.52 19.26 3.75
C PRO A 115 -12.23 20.03 3.44
N PRO A 116 -12.26 21.37 3.36
CA PRO A 116 -11.05 22.15 3.19
C PRO A 116 -10.09 21.91 4.36
N LEU A 117 -8.79 22.00 4.11
CA LEU A 117 -7.72 21.79 5.11
C LEU A 117 -7.97 22.57 6.42
N VAL A 118 -8.55 23.75 6.34
CA VAL A 118 -8.85 24.63 7.49
C VAL A 118 -9.88 24.04 8.47
N ASP A 119 -10.66 23.05 8.02
CA ASP A 119 -11.67 22.37 8.83
C ASP A 119 -11.06 21.20 9.65
N TYR A 120 -9.76 20.91 9.45
CA TYR A 120 -9.01 19.88 10.18
C TYR A 120 -8.10 20.50 11.25
N GLN A 121 -7.82 19.76 12.32
CA GLN A 121 -6.92 20.22 13.37
C GLN A 121 -5.45 20.16 12.93
N GLN A 122 -5.13 19.16 12.11
CA GLN A 122 -3.78 18.87 11.63
C GLN A 122 -3.84 18.58 10.13
N ALA A 123 -2.76 18.90 9.40
CA ALA A 123 -2.72 18.68 7.96
C ALA A 123 -2.63 17.18 7.63
N GLU A 124 -1.99 16.42 8.51
CA GLU A 124 -1.86 14.97 8.50
C GLU A 124 -3.24 14.27 8.47
N GLU A 125 -4.18 14.74 9.30
CA GLU A 125 -5.56 14.22 9.33
C GLU A 125 -6.29 14.47 8.01
N TYR A 126 -6.07 15.64 7.41
CA TYR A 126 -6.61 15.97 6.11
C TYR A 126 -6.07 15.02 5.03
N TYR A 127 -4.75 14.77 4.98
CA TYR A 127 -4.17 13.87 3.98
C TYR A 127 -4.53 12.41 4.21
N CYS A 128 -4.63 11.97 5.46
CA CYS A 128 -5.14 10.63 5.77
C CYS A 128 -6.55 10.44 5.20
N THR A 129 -7.44 11.41 5.45
CA THR A 129 -8.81 11.41 4.91
C THR A 129 -8.81 11.48 3.39
N LEU A 130 -8.02 12.39 2.79
CA LEU A 130 -7.95 12.53 1.35
C LEU A 130 -7.41 11.26 0.68
N PHE A 131 -6.37 10.64 1.23
CA PHE A 131 -5.83 9.39 0.72
C PHE A 131 -6.84 8.25 0.78
N HIS A 132 -7.61 8.14 1.86
CA HIS A 132 -8.70 7.17 1.96
C HIS A 132 -9.67 7.31 0.77
N GLU A 133 -10.18 8.52 0.51
CA GLU A 133 -11.12 8.76 -0.59
C GLU A 133 -10.47 8.59 -1.98
N LEU A 134 -9.18 8.95 -2.11
CA LEU A 134 -8.44 8.70 -3.34
C LEU A 134 -8.24 7.20 -3.59
N VAL A 135 -8.05 6.38 -2.56
CA VAL A 135 -7.96 4.92 -2.72
C VAL A 135 -9.31 4.35 -3.15
N HIS A 136 -10.43 4.80 -2.57
CA HIS A 136 -11.76 4.45 -3.09
C HIS A 136 -11.89 4.78 -4.57
N SER A 137 -11.42 5.97 -4.97
CA SER A 137 -11.49 6.37 -6.38
C SER A 137 -10.78 5.37 -7.31
N THR A 138 -9.67 4.76 -6.89
CA THR A 138 -8.95 3.78 -7.73
C THR A 138 -9.83 2.58 -8.12
N GLY A 139 -10.90 2.29 -7.38
CA GLY A 139 -11.82 1.20 -7.67
C GLY A 139 -12.81 1.48 -8.81
N HIS A 140 -12.92 2.73 -9.27
CA HIS A 140 -13.79 3.12 -10.37
C HIS A 140 -13.56 2.29 -11.64
N SER A 141 -14.61 2.16 -12.45
CA SER A 141 -14.63 1.32 -13.66
C SER A 141 -13.57 1.65 -14.71
N LYS A 142 -13.10 2.91 -14.76
CA LYS A 142 -12.02 3.37 -15.64
C LYS A 142 -10.61 3.07 -15.12
N ARG A 143 -10.49 2.63 -13.86
CA ARG A 143 -9.23 2.39 -13.15
C ARG A 143 -9.09 0.89 -12.82
N LEU A 144 -9.09 0.50 -11.54
CA LEU A 144 -8.95 -0.90 -11.14
C LEU A 144 -10.24 -1.72 -11.28
N LYS A 145 -11.37 -1.06 -11.56
CA LYS A 145 -12.68 -1.71 -11.79
C LYS A 145 -12.98 -2.74 -10.69
N ARG A 146 -12.89 -2.31 -9.43
CA ARG A 146 -13.37 -3.08 -8.29
C ARG A 146 -14.91 -3.07 -8.30
N PRO A 147 -15.57 -4.09 -7.73
CA PRO A 147 -17.04 -4.23 -7.76
C PRO A 147 -17.72 -3.25 -6.78
N LEU A 148 -17.51 -1.95 -6.99
CA LEU A 148 -18.09 -0.88 -6.17
C LEU A 148 -19.59 -0.67 -6.47
N ASP A 149 -20.02 -1.07 -7.65
CA ASP A 149 -21.40 -1.06 -8.12
C ASP A 149 -22.26 -2.18 -7.52
N GLU A 150 -21.62 -3.23 -6.98
CA GLU A 150 -22.27 -4.33 -6.26
C GLU A 150 -22.58 -3.98 -4.80
N ILE A 151 -22.16 -2.80 -4.32
CA ILE A 151 -22.41 -2.35 -2.94
C ILE A 151 -23.90 -2.00 -2.80
N ALA A 152 -24.67 -2.92 -2.22
CA ALA A 152 -26.11 -2.76 -2.05
C ALA A 152 -26.47 -1.92 -0.81
N ALA A 153 -25.69 -2.02 0.28
CA ALA A 153 -25.92 -1.28 1.52
C ALA A 153 -24.65 -1.11 2.37
N PHE A 154 -24.69 -0.15 3.30
CA PHE A 154 -23.69 0.00 4.36
C PHE A 154 -23.68 -1.23 5.26
N GLY A 155 -22.51 -1.84 5.45
CA GLY A 155 -22.35 -3.09 6.22
C GLY A 155 -22.46 -4.38 5.40
N ASP A 156 -22.58 -4.29 4.07
CA ASP A 156 -22.40 -5.43 3.17
C ASP A 156 -20.93 -5.91 3.19
N GLU A 157 -20.69 -7.21 3.00
CA GLU A 157 -19.34 -7.79 2.92
C GLU A 157 -18.50 -7.10 1.84
N VAL A 158 -19.12 -6.76 0.70
CA VAL A 158 -18.45 -6.05 -0.39
C VAL A 158 -18.03 -4.65 0.04
N TYR A 159 -18.88 -3.96 0.80
CA TYR A 159 -18.60 -2.65 1.37
C TYR A 159 -17.46 -2.71 2.39
N SER A 160 -17.53 -3.62 3.37
CA SER A 160 -16.48 -3.78 4.39
C SER A 160 -15.13 -4.14 3.79
N ARG A 161 -15.10 -4.94 2.73
CA ARG A 161 -13.86 -5.24 2.00
C ARG A 161 -13.29 -4.01 1.31
N GLU A 162 -14.13 -3.16 0.72
CA GLU A 162 -13.69 -1.94 0.07
C GLU A 162 -13.14 -0.92 1.08
N GLU A 163 -13.80 -0.74 2.21
CA GLU A 163 -13.30 0.10 3.31
C GLU A 163 -11.94 -0.40 3.82
N LEU A 164 -11.76 -1.72 3.97
CA LEU A 164 -10.46 -2.27 4.33
C LEU A 164 -9.37 -1.97 3.29
N ILE A 165 -9.71 -2.02 2.00
CA ILE A 165 -8.80 -1.63 0.92
C ILE A 165 -8.44 -0.14 1.03
N ALA A 166 -9.43 0.72 1.27
CA ALA A 166 -9.25 2.16 1.43
C ALA A 166 -8.34 2.50 2.61
N GLU A 167 -8.61 1.93 3.78
CA GLU A 167 -7.81 2.10 5.00
C GLU A 167 -6.38 1.60 4.83
N MET A 168 -6.19 0.40 4.30
CA MET A 168 -4.85 -0.13 4.05
C MET A 168 -4.09 0.71 3.02
N GLY A 169 -4.75 1.14 1.94
CA GLY A 169 -4.15 2.00 0.93
C GLY A 169 -3.77 3.36 1.48
N ALA A 170 -4.64 3.98 2.27
CA ALA A 170 -4.38 5.26 2.93
C ALA A 170 -3.19 5.14 3.88
N ALA A 171 -3.13 4.10 4.71
CA ALA A 171 -2.01 3.85 5.60
C ALA A 171 -0.68 3.65 4.83
N MET A 172 -0.71 2.95 3.69
CA MET A 172 0.47 2.83 2.83
C MET A 172 0.91 4.17 2.24
N LEU A 173 -0.03 5.01 1.78
CA LEU A 173 0.27 6.34 1.25
C LEU A 173 0.79 7.28 2.33
N CYS A 174 0.20 7.27 3.53
CA CYS A 174 0.72 7.97 4.70
C CYS A 174 2.14 7.52 5.03
N GLY A 175 2.43 6.22 5.00
CA GLY A 175 3.79 5.70 5.19
C GLY A 175 4.80 6.16 4.13
N VAL A 176 4.36 6.33 2.88
CA VAL A 176 5.19 6.90 1.79
C VAL A 176 5.41 8.40 2.00
N ALA A 177 4.38 9.13 2.41
CA ALA A 177 4.44 10.56 2.74
C ALA A 177 5.07 10.85 4.10
N LYS A 178 5.35 9.82 4.92
CA LYS A 178 5.83 9.91 6.30
C LYS A 178 4.88 10.68 7.22
N ILE A 179 3.59 10.54 6.97
CA ILE A 179 2.53 11.01 7.84
C ILE A 179 2.26 9.92 8.87
N ASP A 180 2.35 10.27 10.15
CA ASP A 180 1.94 9.36 11.23
C ASP A 180 0.41 9.31 11.29
N ASN A 181 -0.14 8.10 11.19
CA ASN A 181 -1.58 7.87 11.38
C ASN A 181 -1.81 7.67 12.89
N HIS A 182 -2.25 8.71 13.58
CA HIS A 182 -2.54 8.69 15.02
C HIS A 182 -3.97 8.24 15.34
#